data_AF-A0A0N8W007-F1
#
_entry.id   AF-A0A0N8W007-F1
#
_cell.length_a   1.000
_cell.length_b   1.000
_cell.length_c   1.000
_cell.angle_alpha   90.00
_cell.angle_beta   90.00
_cell.angle_gamma   90.00
#
_symmetry.space_group_name_H-M   'P 1'
#
loop_
_entity.id
_entity.type
_entity.pdbx_description
1 polymer ?
#
loop_
_entity_poly.entity_id
_entity_poly.type
_entity_poly.pdbx_seq_one_letter_code
_entity_poly.pdbx_strand_id
1 'polypeptide(L)'
;MSKSLRRGIAAAAASALAFGSAAVASATSEPHPGYEEHLFSGSSTSVAAFEKWFAGEDFVKPEFETLDLRSLKVNEYETAEAGDTVYKDDQGRFWVKQDAVVK
;
A
#
# COMPACT_ATOMS: atom_id res chain seq x y z
N MET A 1 -41.09 16.50 -47.59
CA MET A 1 -39.70 16.95 -47.40
C MET A 1 -39.06 16.04 -46.36
N SER A 2 -38.28 15.07 -46.83
CA SER A 2 -37.63 14.06 -46.00
C SER A 2 -36.18 14.45 -45.75
N LYS A 3 -35.69 14.33 -44.51
CA LYS A 3 -34.25 14.20 -44.25
C LYS A 3 -34.01 13.00 -43.34
N SER A 4 -33.62 11.94 -44.03
CA SER A 4 -33.12 10.66 -43.53
C SER A 4 -31.74 10.87 -42.91
N LEU A 5 -31.52 10.37 -41.68
CA LEU A 5 -30.18 10.20 -41.12
C LEU A 5 -29.90 8.69 -41.03
N ARG A 6 -29.19 8.18 -42.02
CA ARG A 6 -28.53 6.86 -42.00
C ARG A 6 -27.05 7.08 -41.78
N ARG A 7 -26.47 6.32 -40.83
CA ARG A 7 -25.06 5.92 -40.63
C ARG A 7 -24.97 5.51 -39.15
N GLY A 8 -24.97 4.26 -38.72
CA GLY A 8 -24.48 3.04 -39.34
C GLY A 8 -22.96 2.97 -39.20
N ILE A 9 -22.47 2.34 -38.11
CA ILE A 9 -21.30 1.45 -38.04
C ILE A 9 -21.57 0.48 -36.88
N ALA A 10 -21.58 -0.82 -37.22
CA ALA A 10 -21.51 -1.93 -36.31
C ALA A 10 -20.04 -2.37 -36.15
N ALA A 11 -19.75 -3.08 -35.05
CA ALA A 11 -18.64 -4.02 -34.80
C ALA A 11 -18.08 -3.77 -33.40
N ALA A 12 -17.74 -4.74 -32.56
CA ALA A 12 -17.93 -6.18 -32.53
C ALA A 12 -17.54 -6.55 -31.08
N ALA A 13 -18.17 -7.58 -30.52
CA ALA A 13 -17.79 -8.11 -29.22
C ALA A 13 -16.33 -8.60 -29.28
N ALA A 14 -15.49 -8.06 -28.40
CA ALA A 14 -14.22 -8.67 -28.04
C ALA A 14 -14.25 -8.89 -26.53
N SER A 15 -14.62 -10.11 -26.16
CA SER A 15 -14.47 -10.64 -24.80
C SER A 15 -12.99 -10.62 -24.43
N ALA A 16 -12.56 -9.59 -23.72
CA ALA A 16 -11.33 -9.65 -22.94
C ALA A 16 -11.70 -10.21 -21.56
N LEU A 17 -11.40 -11.50 -21.36
CA LEU A 17 -11.30 -12.11 -20.04
C LEU A 17 -10.19 -11.37 -19.29
N ALA A 18 -10.55 -10.30 -18.56
CA ALA A 18 -9.68 -9.68 -17.61
C ALA A 18 -9.51 -10.66 -16.44
N PHE A 19 -8.40 -11.38 -16.47
CA PHE A 19 -7.93 -12.15 -15.32
C PHE A 19 -7.98 -11.26 -14.08
N GLY A 20 -8.69 -11.75 -13.07
CA GLY A 20 -8.64 -11.19 -11.75
C GLY A 20 -7.19 -11.08 -11.29
N SER A 21 -6.81 -9.91 -10.86
CA SER A 21 -5.79 -9.72 -9.85
C SER A 21 -6.32 -8.66 -8.93
N ALA A 22 -6.42 -9.06 -7.65
CA ALA A 22 -6.99 -8.29 -6.58
C ALA A 22 -6.52 -6.85 -6.66
N ALA A 23 -7.48 -5.92 -6.68
CA ALA A 23 -7.20 -4.57 -6.23
C ALA A 23 -6.74 -4.71 -4.78
N VAL A 24 -5.43 -4.73 -4.55
CA VAL A 24 -4.92 -4.41 -3.22
C VAL A 24 -5.37 -2.97 -3.01
N ALA A 25 -6.38 -2.80 -2.17
CA ALA A 25 -6.74 -1.50 -1.66
C ALA A 25 -5.48 -0.98 -0.97
N SER A 26 -4.71 -0.16 -1.69
CA SER A 26 -3.71 0.67 -1.04
C SER A 26 -4.53 1.58 -0.14
N ALA A 27 -4.55 1.25 1.15
CA ALA A 27 -5.02 2.15 2.18
C ALA A 27 -4.11 3.38 2.09
N THR A 28 -4.53 4.37 1.30
CA THR A 28 -3.97 5.70 1.33
C THR A 28 -4.47 6.31 2.63
N SER A 29 -3.73 6.08 3.72
CA SER A 29 -3.92 6.84 4.95
C SER A 29 -3.81 8.32 4.59
N GLU A 30 -4.89 9.07 4.80
CA GLU A 30 -4.89 10.53 4.67
C GLU A 30 -3.75 11.08 5.55
N PRO A 31 -2.84 11.90 4.98
CA PRO A 31 -1.69 12.40 5.72
C PRO A 31 -2.17 13.26 6.88
N HIS A 32 -2.16 12.69 8.09
CA HIS A 32 -2.34 13.46 9.30
C HIS A 32 -1.16 14.42 9.41
N PRO A 33 -1.41 15.74 9.59
CA PRO A 33 -0.35 16.72 9.62
C PRO A 33 0.49 16.53 10.90
N GLY A 34 1.61 15.81 10.79
CA GLY A 34 2.60 15.73 11.86
C GLY A 34 3.47 14.47 11.89
N TYR A 35 3.00 13.34 11.35
CA TYR A 35 3.73 12.07 11.45
C TYR A 35 3.82 11.37 10.10
N GLU A 36 5.01 10.87 9.77
CA GLU A 36 5.21 10.04 8.59
C GLU A 36 4.88 8.59 8.97
N GLU A 37 3.85 8.02 8.34
CA GLU A 37 3.37 6.66 8.61
C GLU A 37 3.33 5.83 7.32
N HIS A 38 3.73 4.56 7.44
CA HIS A 38 3.77 3.61 6.33
C HIS A 38 3.25 2.24 6.76
N LEU A 39 2.44 1.62 5.90
CA LEU A 39 1.94 0.26 6.12
C LEU A 39 3.03 -0.77 5.85
N PHE A 40 3.29 -1.65 6.82
CA PHE A 40 4.21 -2.77 6.66
C PHE A 40 3.47 -4.00 6.13
N SER A 41 3.85 -4.47 4.94
CA SER A 41 3.19 -5.63 4.31
C SER A 41 3.75 -7.00 4.73
N GLY A 42 4.84 -7.04 5.49
CA GLY A 42 5.53 -8.29 5.81
C GLY A 42 6.39 -8.85 4.66
N SER A 43 6.57 -8.11 3.57
CA SER A 43 7.45 -8.51 2.46
C SER A 43 8.92 -8.30 2.81
N SER A 44 9.81 -9.16 2.29
CA SER A 44 11.26 -8.96 2.38
C SER A 44 11.71 -7.65 1.71
N THR A 45 11.04 -7.23 0.63
CA THR A 45 11.30 -5.94 -0.04
C THR A 45 10.84 -4.76 0.83
N SER A 46 9.75 -4.93 1.56
CA SER A 46 9.24 -3.91 2.48
C SER A 46 10.14 -3.82 3.72
N VAL A 47 10.64 -4.93 4.25
CA VAL A 47 11.66 -4.92 5.31
C VAL A 47 12.86 -4.06 4.90
N ALA A 48 13.39 -4.27 3.69
CA ALA A 48 14.51 -3.46 3.20
C ALA A 48 14.17 -1.95 3.08
N ALA A 49 12.96 -1.61 2.64
CA ALA A 49 12.49 -0.22 2.59
C ALA A 49 12.37 0.41 3.99
N PHE A 50 11.85 -0.32 4.97
CA PHE A 50 11.77 0.13 6.35
C PHE A 50 13.14 0.25 7.02
N GLU A 51 14.06 -0.69 6.80
CA GLU A 51 15.44 -0.60 7.31
C GLU A 51 16.16 0.64 6.78
N LYS A 52 15.93 1.00 5.51
CA LYS A 52 16.44 2.23 4.89
C LYS A 52 15.85 3.47 5.55
N TRP A 53 14.54 3.47 5.79
CA TRP A 53 13.86 4.56 6.48
C TRP A 53 14.33 4.72 7.93
N PHE A 54 14.56 3.62 8.64
CA PHE A 54 15.11 3.62 10.00
C PHE A 54 16.56 4.14 10.05
N ALA A 55 17.33 3.94 8.97
CA ALA A 55 18.66 4.53 8.81
C ALA A 55 18.63 6.04 8.49
N GLY A 56 17.44 6.64 8.34
CA GLY A 56 17.25 8.05 8.04
C GLY A 56 17.21 8.38 6.54
N GLU A 57 17.12 7.37 5.67
CA GLU A 57 16.84 7.56 4.24
C GLU A 57 15.35 7.81 4.01
N ASP A 58 14.99 8.22 2.78
CA ASP A 58 13.60 8.42 2.37
C ASP A 58 12.87 7.07 2.25
N PHE A 59 11.61 7.00 2.68
CA PHE A 59 10.83 5.78 2.54
C PHE A 59 10.36 5.59 1.10
N VAL A 60 10.94 4.61 0.42
CA VAL A 60 10.51 4.22 -0.93
C VAL A 60 9.68 2.93 -0.86
N LYS A 61 8.37 3.05 -1.08
CA LYS A 61 7.49 1.88 -1.16
C LYS A 61 7.93 0.98 -2.33
N PRO A 62 8.19 -0.32 -2.10
CA PRO A 62 8.53 -1.23 -3.19
C PRO A 62 7.33 -1.43 -4.14
N GLU A 63 7.58 -1.42 -5.46
CA GLU A 63 6.55 -1.68 -6.48
C GLU A 63 6.05 -3.13 -6.46
N PHE A 64 6.90 -4.06 -6.02
CA PHE A 64 6.58 -5.49 -5.89
C PHE A 64 6.90 -5.98 -4.48
N GLU A 65 5.90 -6.58 -3.84
CA GLU A 65 5.96 -7.11 -2.49
C GLU A 65 5.89 -8.64 -2.55
N THR A 66 6.85 -9.32 -1.92
CA THR A 66 6.88 -10.77 -1.77
C THR A 66 6.04 -11.17 -0.55
N LEU A 67 5.32 -12.29 -0.63
CA LEU A 67 4.48 -12.79 0.48
C LEU A 67 5.30 -13.65 1.45
N ASP A 68 6.40 -13.12 1.98
CA ASP A 68 7.28 -13.83 2.92
C ASP A 68 6.78 -13.81 4.37
N LEU A 69 5.80 -12.96 4.70
CA LEU A 69 5.22 -12.80 6.05
C LEU A 69 6.28 -12.61 7.14
N ARG A 70 7.27 -11.77 6.86
CA ARG A 70 8.38 -11.45 7.76
C ARG A 70 7.95 -10.43 8.79
N SER A 71 8.42 -10.59 10.01
CA SER A 71 8.31 -9.57 11.06
C SER A 71 9.46 -8.56 10.94
N LEU A 72 9.20 -7.29 11.23
CA LEU A 72 10.16 -6.20 11.21
C LEU A 72 10.36 -5.67 12.63
N LYS A 73 11.60 -5.68 13.12
CA LYS A 73 11.90 -5.07 14.41
C LYS A 73 11.94 -3.56 14.25
N VAL A 74 10.96 -2.86 14.83
CA VAL A 74 10.81 -1.40 14.71
C VAL A 74 11.67 -0.68 15.75
N ASN A 75 11.68 -1.19 16.97
CA ASN A 75 12.52 -0.71 18.05
C ASN A 75 12.90 -1.89 18.98
N GLU A 76 13.53 -1.62 20.12
CA GLU A 76 13.94 -2.68 21.06
C GLU A 76 12.75 -3.37 21.78
N TYR A 77 11.56 -2.76 21.74
CA TYR A 77 10.34 -3.19 22.43
C TYR A 77 9.26 -3.74 21.48
N GLU A 78 9.24 -3.31 20.22
CA GLU A 78 8.17 -3.58 19.27
C GLU A 78 8.67 -4.22 17.98
N THR A 79 7.86 -5.15 17.48
CA THR A 79 8.03 -5.80 16.19
C THR A 79 6.73 -5.63 15.41
N ALA A 80 6.81 -5.10 14.20
CA ALA A 80 5.69 -5.01 13.27
C ALA A 80 5.51 -6.32 12.51
N GLU A 81 4.27 -6.74 12.33
CA GLU A 81 3.86 -7.87 11.51
C GLU A 81 3.19 -7.39 10.22
N ALA A 82 2.94 -8.32 9.31
CA ALA A 82 2.24 -8.02 8.06
C ALA A 82 0.85 -7.42 8.36
N GLY A 83 0.63 -6.18 7.90
CA GLY A 83 -0.60 -5.42 8.13
C GLY A 83 -0.48 -4.34 9.21
N ASP A 84 0.59 -4.32 10.00
CA ASP A 84 0.83 -3.25 10.95
C ASP A 84 1.25 -1.95 10.26
N THR A 85 0.88 -0.82 10.85
CA THR A 85 1.33 0.50 10.38
C THR A 85 2.45 0.99 11.28
N VAL A 86 3.58 1.36 10.70
CA VAL A 86 4.71 1.92 11.44
C VAL A 86 4.73 3.42 11.21
N TYR A 87 4.90 4.20 12.27
CA TYR A 87 4.95 5.65 12.18
C TYR A 87 6.20 6.21 12.87
N LYS A 88 6.66 7.37 12.39
CA LYS A 88 7.75 8.14 12.95
C LYS A 88 7.20 9.30 13.77
N ASP A 89 7.58 9.40 15.05
CA ASP A 89 7.19 10.48 15.95
C ASP A 89 8.00 11.78 15.71
N ASP A 90 7.70 12.87 16.44
CA ASP A 90 8.40 14.16 16.30
C ASP A 90 9.87 14.09 16.71
N GLN A 91 10.21 13.11 17.57
CA GLN A 91 11.56 12.83 18.05
C GLN A 91 12.36 11.98 17.05
N GLY A 92 11.74 11.56 15.94
CA GLY A 92 12.32 10.68 14.94
C GLY A 92 12.40 9.21 15.36
N ARG A 93 11.67 8.80 16.41
CA ARG A 93 11.57 7.42 16.86
C ARG A 93 10.45 6.70 16.12
N PHE A 94 10.61 5.40 15.96
CA PHE A 94 9.65 4.56 15.25
C PHE A 94 8.81 3.71 16.21
N TRP A 95 7.52 3.63 15.89
CA TRP A 95 6.52 2.97 16.72
C TRP A 95 5.54 2.19 15.83
N VAL A 96 4.98 1.12 16.38
CA VAL A 96 3.89 0.39 15.71
C VAL A 96 2.56 1.00 16.15
N LYS A 97 1.76 1.45 15.18
CA LYS A 97 0.41 1.95 15.42
C LYS A 97 -0.47 0.76 15.77
N GLN A 98 -0.77 0.61 17.05
CA GLN A 98 -1.77 -0.35 17.50
C GLN A 98 -3.14 0.22 17.14
N ASP A 99 -3.73 -0.28 16.05
CA ASP A 99 -5.13 0.01 15.77
C ASP A 99 -5.93 -0.60 16.92
N ALA A 100 -6.61 0.26 17.69
CA ALA A 100 -7.43 -0.20 18.80
C ALA A 100 -8.54 -1.06 18.22
N VAL A 101 -8.36 -2.38 18.21
CA VAL A 101 -9.41 -3.33 17.87
C VAL A 101 -10.48 -3.18 18.94
N VAL A 102 -11.46 -2.31 18.67
CA VAL A 102 -12.69 -2.22 19.45
C VAL A 102 -13.42 -3.54 19.20
N LYS A 103 -13.29 -4.45 20.14
CA LYS A 103 -13.97 -5.75 20.14
C LYS A 103 -15.39 -5.63 20.67
#